data_AF-A0A2V2YND6-F1
#
_entry.id   AF-A0A2V2YND6-F1
#
_cell.length_a   1.000
_cell.length_b   1.000
_cell.length_c   1.000
_cell.angle_alpha   90.00
_cell.angle_beta   90.00
_cell.angle_gamma   90.00
#
_symmetry.space_group_name_H-M   'P 1'
#
loop_
_entity.id
_entity.type
_entity.pdbx_description
1 polymer ?
#
loop_
_entity_poly.entity_id
_entity_poly.type
_entity_poly.pdbx_seq_one_letter_code
_entity_poly.pdbx_strand_id
1 'polypeptide(L)' 'MAKDVSEQGRVWLNGREAKPSSTVKLGDELTIQYGTKLVTVRVERLTETTRKDEAGTLYTLVKEETRQPDNGLDWN' A
#
# COMPACT_ATOMS: atom_id res chain seq x y z
N MET A 1 -24.90 3.27 15.72
CA MET A 1 -24.22 3.31 14.42
C MET A 1 -22.73 3.13 14.69
N ALA A 2 -22.17 1.95 14.38
CA ALA A 2 -20.72 1.68 14.41
C ALA A 2 -20.43 0.25 13.87
N LYS A 3 -21.17 -0.18 12.86
CA LYS A 3 -20.72 -1.25 11.97
C LYS A 3 -20.07 -0.53 10.78
N ASP A 4 -19.00 -1.08 10.21
CA ASP A 4 -18.29 -0.57 9.03
C ASP A 4 -17.05 0.33 9.24
N VAL A 5 -16.26 0.09 10.30
CA VAL A 5 -14.83 0.46 10.29
C VAL A 5 -13.97 -0.80 10.07
N SER A 6 -14.51 -1.80 9.36
CA SER A 6 -13.91 -3.14 9.31
C SER A 6 -12.91 -3.39 8.17
N GLU A 7 -12.69 -2.47 7.23
CA GLU A 7 -11.98 -2.83 5.98
C GLU A 7 -10.93 -1.81 5.47
N GLN A 8 -10.59 -0.77 6.22
CA GLN A 8 -9.96 0.44 5.66
C GLN A 8 -8.42 0.39 5.50
N GLY A 9 -7.86 -0.77 5.15
CA GLY A 9 -6.55 -0.81 4.50
C GLY A 9 -6.76 -0.68 3.00
N ARG A 10 -6.83 0.55 2.48
CA ARG A 10 -7.00 0.72 1.03
C ARG A 10 -5.69 0.36 0.32
N VAL A 11 -5.72 -0.77 -0.37
CA VAL A 11 -4.64 -1.21 -1.25
C VAL A 11 -5.15 -1.09 -2.68
N TRP A 12 -4.33 -0.52 -3.56
CA TRP A 12 -4.59 -0.48 -4.99
C TRP A 12 -3.48 -1.21 -5.72
N LEU A 13 -3.85 -1.98 -6.73
CA LEU A 13 -2.94 -2.62 -7.67
C LEU A 13 -3.14 -1.95 -9.03
N ASN A 14 -2.11 -1.30 -9.56
CA ASN A 14 -2.18 -0.51 -10.79
C ASN A 14 -3.36 0.48 -10.81
N GLY A 15 -3.62 1.14 -9.68
CA GLY A 15 -4.72 2.11 -9.52
C GLY A 15 -6.12 1.52 -9.35
N ARG A 16 -6.27 0.19 -9.28
CA ARG A 16 -7.55 -0.49 -9.00
C ARG A 16 -7.58 -1.02 -7.58
N GLU A 17 -8.69 -0.86 -6.87
CA GLU A 17 -8.84 -1.38 -5.50
C GLU A 17 -8.59 -2.90 -5.49
N ALA A 18 -7.58 -3.31 -4.72
CA ALA A 18 -7.11 -4.68 -4.66
C ALA A 18 -7.55 -5.31 -3.33
N LYS A 19 -8.05 -6.54 -3.41
CA LYS A 19 -8.35 -7.33 -2.23
C LYS A 19 -7.06 -7.98 -1.72
N PRO A 20 -6.96 -8.35 -0.44
CA PRO A 20 -5.81 -9.10 0.08
C PRO A 20 -5.62 -10.48 -0.59
N SER A 21 -6.63 -10.98 -1.32
CA SER A 21 -6.55 -12.18 -2.16
C SER A 21 -6.18 -11.92 -3.63
N SER A 22 -5.92 -10.65 -4.01
CA SER A 22 -5.55 -10.29 -5.37
C SER A 22 -4.15 -10.82 -5.72
N THR A 23 -4.06 -11.58 -6.81
CA THR A 23 -2.79 -12.04 -7.36
C THR A 23 -2.01 -10.86 -7.93
N VAL A 24 -0.77 -10.68 -7.47
CA VAL A 24 0.16 -9.65 -7.95
C VAL A 24 1.12 -10.25 -8.98
N LYS A 25 1.54 -9.46 -9.97
CA LYS A 25 2.50 -9.84 -11.01
C LYS A 25 3.80 -9.06 -10.88
N LEU A 26 4.87 -9.63 -11.40
CA LEU A 26 6.17 -8.95 -11.47
C LEU A 26 6.03 -7.73 -12.38
N GLY A 27 6.44 -6.57 -11.88
CA GLY A 27 6.31 -5.27 -12.52
C GLY A 27 5.07 -4.48 -12.11
N ASP A 28 4.12 -5.06 -11.37
CA ASP A 28 2.93 -4.35 -10.89
C ASP A 28 3.28 -3.30 -9.82
N GLU A 29 2.50 -2.23 -9.78
CA GLU A 29 2.55 -1.22 -8.72
C GLU A 29 1.46 -1.44 -7.69
N LEU A 30 1.86 -1.63 -6.43
CA LEU A 30 0.97 -1.61 -5.28
C LEU A 30 1.03 -0.26 -4.58
N THR A 31 -0.12 0.36 -4.40
CA THR A 31 -0.30 1.53 -3.55
C THR A 31 -0.99 1.11 -2.27
N ILE A 32 -0.41 1.42 -1.13
CA ILE A 32 -0.94 1.11 0.19
C ILE A 32 -1.16 2.42 0.93
N GLN A 33 -2.38 2.66 1.39
CA GLN A 33 -2.66 3.76 2.29
C GLN A 33 -2.48 3.32 3.74
N TYR A 34 -1.53 3.96 4.42
CA TYR A 34 -1.25 3.75 5.84
C TYR A 34 -1.57 5.03 6.62
N GLY A 35 -2.80 5.10 7.16
CA GLY A 35 -3.31 6.28 7.84
C GLY A 35 -3.32 7.50 6.90
N THR A 36 -2.48 8.48 7.21
CA THR A 36 -2.28 9.68 6.40
C THR A 36 -1.21 9.52 5.32
N LYS A 37 -0.48 8.40 5.28
CA LYS A 37 0.55 8.15 4.28
C LYS A 37 0.03 7.30 3.14
N LEU A 38 0.53 7.55 1.94
CA LEU A 38 0.31 6.79 0.73
C LEU A 38 1.65 6.29 0.23
N VAL A 39 1.84 4.97 0.24
CA VAL A 39 3.10 4.32 -0.11
C VAL A 39 2.88 3.51 -1.38
N THR A 40 3.63 3.82 -2.44
CA THR A 40 3.63 3.09 -3.70
C THR A 40 4.90 2.28 -3.80
N VAL A 41 4.75 0.97 -3.98
CA VAL A 41 5.83 0.00 -4.15
C VAL A 41 5.63 -0.75 -5.46
N ARG A 42 6.73 -1.12 -6.12
CA ARG A 42 6.72 -1.95 -7.31
C ARG A 42 7.21 -3.35 -6.99
N VAL A 43 6.51 -4.35 -7.52
CA VAL A 43 6.91 -5.75 -7.42
C VAL A 43 8.06 -6.02 -8.37
N GLU A 44 9.26 -6.23 -7.86
CA GLU A 44 10.43 -6.52 -8.69
C GLU A 44 10.65 -8.03 -8.84
N ARG A 45 10.26 -8.82 -7.84
CA ARG A 45 10.37 -10.29 -7.90
C ARG A 45 9.19 -10.96 -7.22
N LEU A 46 8.69 -12.01 -7.86
CA LEU A 46 7.77 -12.97 -7.25
C LEU A 46 8.56 -14.23 -6.92
N THR A 47 8.60 -14.62 -5.65
CA THR A 47 9.14 -15.93 -5.28
C THR A 47 8.01 -16.82 -4.80
N GLU A 48 7.81 -17.96 -5.48
CA GLU A 48 6.93 -19.04 -5.02
C GLU A 48 7.58 -19.89 -3.92
N THR A 49 8.87 -19.67 -3.63
CA THR A 49 9.61 -20.42 -2.61
C THR A 49 10.19 -19.47 -1.57
N THR A 50 9.53 -19.38 -0.43
CA THR A 50 10.00 -18.68 0.78
C THR A 50 11.25 -19.38 1.32
N ARG A 51 12.42 -19.05 0.79
CA ARG A 51 13.64 -19.05 1.59
C ARG A 51 13.74 -17.66 2.22
N LYS A 52 13.81 -17.63 3.56
CA LYS A 52 13.80 -16.43 4.41
C LYS A 52 14.83 -15.34 4.02
N ASP A 53 15.79 -15.66 3.17
CA ASP A 53 16.93 -14.80 2.82
C ASP A 53 16.63 -13.74 1.75
N GLU A 54 15.56 -13.87 0.94
CA GLU A 54 15.33 -12.98 -0.22
C GLU A 54 14.12 -12.03 -0.06
N ALA A 55 13.64 -11.79 1.15
CA ALA A 55 12.48 -10.90 1.36
C ALA A 55 12.78 -9.42 1.02
N GLY A 56 14.04 -9.00 1.15
CA GLY A 56 14.46 -7.60 0.96
C GLY A 56 14.49 -7.14 -0.50
N THR A 57 14.51 -8.06 -1.47
CA THR A 57 14.65 -7.78 -2.92
C THR A 57 13.34 -7.96 -3.69
N LEU A 58 12.22 -8.25 -3.01
CA LEU A 58 10.94 -8.54 -3.67
C LEU A 58 10.21 -7.28 -4.16
N TYR A 59 10.40 -6.16 -3.47
CA TYR A 59 9.67 -4.92 -3.72
C TYR A 59 10.60 -3.71 -3.64
N THR A 60 10.37 -2.72 -4.50
CA THR A 60 11.07 -1.43 -4.46
C THR A 60 10.09 -0.32 -4.13
N LEU A 61 10.46 0.58 -3.22
CA LEU A 61 9.70 1.79 -2.93
C LEU A 61 9.77 2.72 -4.15
N VAL A 62 8.63 2.97 -4.79
CA VAL A 62 8.53 3.91 -5.92
C VAL A 62 8.22 5.31 -5.40
N LYS A 63 7.30 5.43 -4.44
CA LYS A 63 6.85 6.72 -3.92
C LYS A 63 6.35 6.60 -2.49
N GLU A 64 6.68 7.56 -1.64
CA GLU A 64 6.02 7.77 -0.35
C GLU A 64 5.47 9.20 -0.32
N GLU A 65 4.19 9.36 -0.02
CA GLU A 65 3.53 10.65 0.10
C GLU A 65 2.79 10.73 1.44
N THR A 66 3.08 11.74 2.26
CA THR A 66 2.30 11.99 3.47
C THR A 66 1.19 12.98 3.12
N ARG A 67 -0.05 12.50 3.10
CA ARG A 67 -1.24 13.32 3.04
C ARG A 67 -1.41 13.96 4.41
N GLN A 68 -0.75 15.09 4.65
CA GLN A 68 -0.96 15.85 5.87
C GLN A 68 -2.49 16.03 6.03
N PRO A 69 -3.07 15.71 7.20
CA PRO A 69 -4.35 16.29 7.51
C PRO A 69 -4.08 17.79 7.51
N ASP A 70 -4.68 18.50 6.55
CA ASP A 70 -4.72 19.95 6.61
C ASP A 70 -5.40 20.28 7.94
N ASN A 71 -4.58 20.51 8.96
CA ASN A 71 -5.03 20.92 10.28
C ASN A 71 -5.15 22.44 10.28
N GLY A 72 -5.74 22.97 9.19
CA GLY A 72 -6.07 24.37 9.02
C GLY A 72 -7.28 24.70 9.87
N LEU A 73 -7.05 24.89 11.17
CA LEU A 73 -7.83 25.78 12.03
C LEU A 73 -6.88 26.40 13.05
N ASP A 74 -6.04 27.28 12.52
CA ASP A 74 -5.51 28.44 13.24
C ASP A 74 -6.66 29.10 14.00
N TRP A 75 -6.54 29.10 15.33
CA TRP A 75 -7.49 29.69 16.25
C TRP A 75 -7.54 31.21 16.05
N ASN A 76 -8.70 31.75 15.69
CA ASN A 76 -9.00 33.18 15.88
C ASN A 76 -10.29 33.37 16.68
#